data_AF-A0A967LL06-F1
#
_entry.id   AF-A0A967LL06-F1
#
_cell.length_a   1.000
_cell.length_b   1.000
_cell.length_c   1.000
_cell.angle_alpha   90.00
_cell.angle_beta   90.00
_cell.angle_gamma   90.00
#
_symmetry.space_group_name_H-M   'P 1'
#
loop_
_entity.id
_entity.type
_entity.pdbx_description
1 polymer ?
#
loop_
_entity_poly.entity_id
_entity_poly.type
_entity_poly.pdbx_seq_one_letter_code
_entity_poly.pdbx_strand_id
1 'polypeptide(L)'
;AFRIVANRCKDYLKNVRRKDVDLDAAGPVAGPQDPEDDLERSELRDRLGRALEHLPPDQRQAFVMKHEEGRSYEEMAELLEASVGALKMRVHRARENLMELLEETA
;
A
#
# COMPACT_ATOMS: atom_id res chain seq x y z
N ALA A 1 27.70 13.81 0.51
CA ALA A 1 26.77 14.00 -0.61
C ALA A 1 25.61 13.00 -0.45
N PHE A 2 24.74 13.08 0.56
CA PHE A 2 23.73 14.12 0.82
C PHE A 2 23.02 14.64 -0.45
N ARG A 3 21.79 14.16 -0.65
CA ARG A 3 20.67 14.84 -1.36
C ARG A 3 20.35 14.51 -2.83
N ILE A 4 20.51 13.29 -3.34
CA ILE A 4 19.91 12.91 -4.65
C ILE A 4 19.48 11.44 -4.74
N VAL A 5 18.56 10.93 -3.91
CA VAL A 5 17.69 9.78 -4.34
C VAL A 5 16.30 9.77 -3.67
N ALA A 6 16.01 10.64 -2.69
CA ALA A 6 14.68 10.66 -2.05
C ALA A 6 13.57 11.31 -2.92
N ASN A 7 13.91 11.99 -4.01
CA ASN A 7 12.94 12.67 -4.88
C ASN A 7 12.42 11.81 -6.05
N ARG A 8 13.01 10.65 -6.34
CA ARG A 8 12.59 9.84 -7.51
C ARG A 8 11.35 8.97 -7.22
N CYS A 9 11.16 8.52 -5.98
CA CYS A 9 10.00 7.69 -5.62
C CYS A 9 8.71 8.51 -5.38
N LYS A 10 8.82 9.75 -4.87
CA LYS A 10 7.66 10.63 -4.67
C LYS A 10 7.00 11.05 -5.99
N ASP A 11 7.78 11.31 -7.04
CA ASP A 11 7.23 11.65 -8.36
C ASP A 11 6.67 10.43 -9.10
N TYR A 12 7.24 9.24 -8.90
CA TYR A 12 6.67 8.02 -9.46
C TYR A 12 5.29 7.71 -8.86
N LEU A 13 5.14 7.82 -7.54
CA LEU A 13 3.85 7.58 -6.86
C LEU A 13 2.80 8.65 -7.16
N LYS A 14 3.18 9.93 -7.35
CA LYS A 14 2.27 10.97 -7.85
C LYS A 14 1.82 10.70 -9.30
N ASN A 15 2.69 10.12 -10.13
CA ASN A 15 2.35 9.78 -11.52
C ASN A 15 1.56 8.48 -11.65
N VAL A 16 1.79 7.48 -10.79
CA VAL A 16 0.98 6.25 -10.74
C VAL A 16 -0.42 6.57 -10.25
N ARG A 17 -0.58 7.39 -9.21
CA ARG A 17 -1.91 7.86 -8.75
C ARG A 17 -2.62 8.79 -9.75
N ARG A 18 -1.90 9.38 -10.71
CA ARG A 18 -2.50 10.09 -11.86
C ARG A 18 -2.86 9.15 -13.03
N LYS A 19 -2.27 7.95 -13.11
CA LYS A 19 -2.55 6.98 -14.18
C LYS A 19 -3.82 6.15 -13.95
N ASP A 20 -4.44 6.23 -12.77
CA ASP A 20 -5.77 5.66 -12.51
C ASP A 20 -6.93 6.47 -13.12
N VAL A 21 -6.63 7.54 -13.88
CA VAL A 21 -7.65 8.23 -14.68
C VAL A 21 -7.08 8.53 -16.08
N ASP A 22 -6.88 7.48 -16.86
CA ASP A 22 -6.88 7.58 -18.32
C ASP A 22 -7.62 6.36 -18.88
N LEU A 23 -8.93 6.54 -19.07
CA LEU A 23 -9.87 5.52 -19.57
C LEU A 23 -9.74 5.26 -21.09
N ASP A 24 -8.65 5.68 -21.72
CA ASP A 24 -8.52 5.67 -23.19
C ASP A 24 -7.11 5.25 -23.65
N ALA A 25 -6.72 3.99 -23.38
CA ALA A 25 -5.58 3.36 -24.06
C ALA A 25 -5.81 1.85 -24.23
N ALA A 26 -6.47 1.50 -25.33
CA ALA A 26 -6.70 0.14 -25.79
C ALA A 26 -5.39 -0.66 -26.01
N GLY A 27 -5.34 -1.89 -25.51
CA GLY A 27 -4.34 -2.92 -25.86
C GLY A 27 -4.52 -4.22 -25.05
N PRO A 28 -4.56 -5.42 -25.67
CA PRO A 28 -5.26 -6.58 -25.12
C PRO A 28 -4.36 -7.44 -24.22
N VAL A 29 -4.74 -7.60 -22.96
CA VAL A 29 -4.23 -8.70 -22.12
C VAL A 29 -5.27 -9.07 -21.08
N ALA A 30 -6.09 -10.05 -21.41
CA ALA A 30 -6.66 -10.95 -20.43
C ALA A 30 -7.23 -12.14 -21.22
N GLY A 31 -6.87 -13.36 -20.83
CA GLY A 31 -7.67 -14.54 -21.18
C GLY A 31 -9.08 -14.40 -20.60
N PRO A 32 -9.94 -15.44 -20.66
CA PRO A 32 -11.27 -15.36 -20.06
C PRO A 32 -11.11 -15.17 -18.54
N GLN A 33 -11.06 -13.92 -18.09
CA GLN A 33 -11.24 -13.54 -16.70
C GLN A 33 -12.74 -13.38 -16.54
N ASP A 34 -13.32 -14.20 -15.66
CA ASP A 34 -14.75 -14.13 -15.39
C ASP A 34 -15.05 -12.72 -14.87
N PRO A 35 -16.02 -11.98 -15.45
CA PRO A 35 -16.35 -10.63 -15.00
C PRO A 35 -16.71 -10.55 -13.51
N GLU A 36 -17.16 -11.67 -12.94
CA GLU A 36 -17.46 -11.85 -11.53
C GLU A 36 -16.18 -11.81 -10.67
N ASP A 37 -15.11 -12.50 -11.09
CA ASP A 37 -13.81 -12.49 -10.39
C ASP A 37 -13.18 -11.10 -10.36
N ASP A 38 -13.33 -10.31 -11.43
CA ASP A 38 -12.79 -8.95 -11.50
C ASP A 38 -13.57 -7.97 -10.62
N LEU A 39 -14.90 -8.16 -10.50
CA LEU A 39 -15.75 -7.36 -9.62
C LEU A 39 -15.43 -7.62 -8.14
N GLU A 40 -15.36 -8.88 -7.73
CA GLU A 40 -14.99 -9.27 -6.36
C GLU A 40 -13.60 -8.75 -5.97
N ARG A 41 -12.64 -8.84 -6.90
CA ARG A 41 -11.29 -8.28 -6.71
C ARG A 41 -11.29 -6.77 -6.59
N SER A 42 -12.12 -6.07 -7.36
CA SER A 42 -12.24 -4.61 -7.26
C SER A 42 -12.82 -4.20 -5.91
N GLU A 43 -13.87 -4.89 -5.47
CA GLU A 43 -14.50 -4.61 -4.18
C GLU A 43 -13.54 -4.87 -3.02
N LEU A 44 -12.76 -5.96 -3.07
CA LEU A 44 -11.74 -6.25 -2.07
C LEU A 44 -10.65 -5.18 -2.03
N ARG A 45 -10.18 -4.71 -3.18
CA ARG A 45 -9.19 -3.61 -3.26
C ARG A 45 -9.74 -2.32 -2.65
N ASP A 46 -10.99 -1.99 -2.95
CA ASP A 46 -11.64 -0.79 -2.41
C ASP A 46 -11.84 -0.88 -0.90
N ARG A 47 -12.25 -2.06 -0.39
CA ARG A 47 -12.37 -2.32 1.06
C ARG A 47 -11.01 -2.20 1.75
N LEU A 48 -9.95 -2.77 1.18
CA LEU A 48 -8.59 -2.67 1.72
C LEU A 48 -8.08 -1.22 1.70
N GLY A 49 -8.31 -0.49 0.61
CA GLY A 49 -7.95 0.92 0.47
C GLY A 49 -8.61 1.77 1.57
N ARG A 50 -9.92 1.59 1.79
CA ARG A 50 -10.64 2.25 2.88
C ARG A 50 -10.11 1.84 4.26
N ALA A 51 -9.87 0.55 4.51
CA ALA A 51 -9.35 0.08 5.79
C ALA A 51 -7.96 0.68 6.09
N LEU A 52 -7.08 0.78 5.09
CA LEU A 52 -5.79 1.45 5.22
C LEU A 52 -5.94 2.93 5.62
N GLU A 53 -6.94 3.64 5.11
CA GLU A 53 -7.19 5.04 5.48
C GLU A 53 -7.53 5.24 6.97
N HIS A 54 -8.15 4.23 7.60
CA HIS A 54 -8.54 4.24 9.01
C HIS A 54 -7.40 3.87 9.96
N LEU A 55 -6.31 3.30 9.44
CA LEU A 55 -5.14 3.01 10.27
C LEU A 55 -4.47 4.27 10.79
N PRO A 56 -3.92 4.24 12.03
CA PRO A 56 -3.01 5.27 12.50
C PRO A 56 -1.87 5.51 11.50
N PRO A 57 -1.46 6.78 11.27
CA PRO A 57 -0.47 7.13 10.24
C PRO A 57 0.83 6.33 10.32
N ASP A 58 1.36 6.12 11.53
CA ASP A 58 2.58 5.37 11.79
C ASP A 58 2.46 3.88 11.40
N GLN A 59 1.29 3.28 11.64
CA GLN A 59 1.01 1.89 11.32
C GLN A 59 0.83 1.71 9.81
N ARG A 60 0.04 2.59 9.19
CA ARG A 60 -0.14 2.63 7.73
C ARG A 60 1.19 2.79 7.02
N GLN A 61 2.01 3.75 7.44
CA GLN A 61 3.31 4.02 6.82
C GLN A 61 4.23 2.79 6.92
N ALA A 62 4.32 2.18 8.11
CA ALA A 62 5.14 0.99 8.29
C ALA A 62 4.63 -0.20 7.45
N PHE A 63 3.31 -0.39 7.38
CA PHE A 63 2.68 -1.45 6.58
C PHE A 63 2.93 -1.26 5.08
N VAL A 64 2.69 -0.07 4.55
CA VAL A 64 2.92 0.25 3.12
C VAL A 64 4.41 0.09 2.77
N MET A 65 5.32 0.62 3.58
CA MET A 65 6.75 0.45 3.32
C MET A 65 7.17 -1.03 3.32
N LYS A 66 6.54 -1.86 4.15
CA LYS A 66 6.86 -3.28 4.24
C LYS A 66 6.25 -4.11 3.10
N HIS A 67 4.99 -3.89 2.78
CA HIS A 67 4.20 -4.76 1.91
C HIS A 67 4.07 -4.24 0.47
N GLU A 68 3.96 -2.93 0.28
CA GLU A 68 3.86 -2.30 -1.06
C GLU A 68 5.26 -1.97 -1.60
N GLU A 69 6.12 -1.37 -0.78
CA GLU A 69 7.47 -0.97 -1.20
C GLU A 69 8.52 -2.08 -1.00
N GLY A 70 8.16 -3.18 -0.32
CA GLY A 70 9.02 -4.36 -0.14
C GLY A 70 10.28 -4.12 0.70
N ARG A 71 10.33 -3.05 1.52
CA ARG A 71 11.54 -2.68 2.28
C ARG A 71 11.85 -3.67 3.40
N SER A 72 13.13 -3.72 3.76
CA SER A 72 13.60 -4.36 5.00
C SER A 72 13.29 -3.50 6.22
N TYR A 73 13.29 -4.11 7.41
CA TYR A 73 13.05 -3.35 8.64
C TYR A 73 14.22 -2.41 8.96
N GLU A 74 15.41 -2.78 8.55
CA GLU A 74 16.65 -2.03 8.67
C GLU A 74 16.58 -0.73 7.84
N GLU A 75 16.18 -0.82 6.57
CA GLU A 75 15.99 0.38 5.71
C GLU A 75 14.86 1.28 6.24
N MET A 76 13.77 0.69 6.73
CA MET A 76 12.69 1.44 7.36
C MET A 76 13.16 2.14 8.64
N ALA A 77 14.00 1.50 9.44
CA ALA A 77 14.55 2.05 10.69
C ALA A 77 15.41 3.28 10.42
N GLU A 78 16.25 3.22 9.39
CA GLU A 78 17.06 4.35 8.94
C GLU A 78 16.19 5.49 8.39
N LEU A 79 15.15 5.19 7.61
CA LEU A 79 14.28 6.20 7.00
C LEU A 79 13.33 6.88 7.98
N LEU A 80 12.85 6.15 8.99
CA LEU A 80 11.84 6.61 9.95
C LEU A 80 12.45 7.00 11.30
N GLU A 81 13.78 6.93 11.43
CA GLU A 81 14.52 7.20 12.67
C GLU A 81 13.92 6.45 13.88
N ALA A 82 13.53 5.20 13.64
CA ALA A 82 12.84 4.34 14.61
C ALA A 82 13.57 3.00 14.77
N SER A 83 13.40 2.34 15.92
CA SER A 83 14.01 1.01 16.11
C SER A 83 13.30 -0.05 15.26
N VAL A 84 14.06 -1.06 14.81
CA VAL A 84 13.50 -2.24 14.12
C VAL A 84 12.40 -2.90 14.96
N GLY A 85 12.57 -2.96 16.29
CA GLY A 85 11.55 -3.47 17.21
C GLY A 85 10.25 -2.67 17.16
N ALA A 86 10.33 -1.33 17.17
CA ALA A 86 9.16 -0.47 17.05
C ALA A 86 8.47 -0.64 15.69
N LEU A 87 9.22 -0.81 14.60
CA LEU A 87 8.66 -1.02 13.27
C LEU A 87 7.97 -2.37 13.12
N LYS A 88 8.56 -3.44 13.66
CA LYS A 88 7.89 -4.76 13.73
C LYS A 88 6.57 -4.66 14.48
N MET A 89 6.54 -3.93 15.60
CA MET A 89 5.30 -3.70 16.34
C MET A 89 4.28 -2.88 15.53
N ARG A 90 4.72 -1.81 14.85
CA ARG A 90 3.83 -1.01 14.00
C ARG A 90 3.22 -1.83 12.86
N VAL A 91 4.00 -2.64 12.16
CA VAL A 91 3.51 -3.54 11.10
C VAL A 91 2.56 -4.59 11.65
N HIS A 92 2.89 -5.19 12.79
CA HIS A 92 2.03 -6.18 13.44
C HIS A 92 0.67 -5.57 13.83
N ARG A 93 0.67 -4.41 14.50
CA ARG A 93 -0.57 -3.70 14.86
C ARG A 93 -1.36 -3.24 13.64
N ALA A 94 -0.68 -2.79 12.59
CA ALA A 94 -1.34 -2.46 11.32
C ALA A 94 -2.11 -3.67 10.77
N ARG A 95 -1.51 -4.86 10.80
CA ARG A 95 -2.16 -6.10 10.34
C ARG A 95 -3.36 -6.46 11.21
N GLU A 96 -3.24 -6.41 12.53
CA GLU A 96 -4.36 -6.67 13.45
C GLU A 96 -5.53 -5.72 13.18
N ASN A 97 -5.27 -4.42 13.16
CA ASN A 97 -6.30 -3.42 12.91
C ASN A 97 -6.92 -3.54 11.51
N LEU A 98 -6.14 -3.90 10.48
CA LEU A 98 -6.70 -4.17 9.15
C LEU A 98 -7.62 -5.38 9.14
N MET A 99 -7.28 -6.45 9.86
CA MET A 99 -8.17 -7.61 9.97
C MET A 99 -9.48 -7.22 10.65
N GLU A 100 -9.43 -6.50 11.77
CA GLU A 100 -10.62 -6.03 12.48
C GLU A 100 -11.50 -5.14 11.58
N LEU A 101 -10.91 -4.16 10.89
CA LEU A 101 -11.63 -3.25 9.99
C LEU A 101 -12.28 -3.99 8.79
N LEU A 102 -11.61 -5.01 8.28
CA LEU A 102 -12.14 -5.81 7.17
C LEU A 102 -13.22 -6.79 7.63
N GLU A 103 -13.13 -7.30 8.86
CA GLU A 103 -14.17 -8.13 9.49
C GLU A 103 -15.42 -7.31 9.84
N GLU A 104 -15.27 -6.06 10.28
CA GLU A 104 -16.40 -5.15 10.55
C GLU A 104 -17.12 -4.68 9.28
N THR A 105 -16.44 -4.69 8.13
CA THR A 105 -16.99 -4.27 6.83
C THR A 105 -17.51 -5.47 6.00
N ALA A 106 -17.47 -6.69 6.54
CA ALA A 106 -17.99 -7.91 5.92
C ALA A 106 -19.45 -8.17 6.27
#